data_AF-A0AAD4D9W5-F1
#
_entry.id   AF-A0AAD4D9W5-F1
#
_cell.length_a   1.000
_cell.length_b   1.000
_cell.length_c   1.000
_cell.angle_alpha   90.00
_cell.angle_beta   90.00
_cell.angle_gamma   90.00
#
_symmetry.space_group_name_H-M   'P 1'
#
loop_
_entity.id
_entity.type
_entity.pdbx_description
1 polymer ?
#
loop_
_entity_poly.entity_id
_entity_poly.type
_entity_poly.pdbx_seq_one_letter_code
_entity_poly.pdbx_strand_id
1 'polypeptide(L)'
;MLATTTPAAAATSKEAQAHVVADAPGADSLPIPVLEDYDISPLTGFVPDDQPLSRLPQSYYLPWEETIDQLNHLIDHRQLRTKVDQWPVLEIGQLTTLRQRQRAYTLLGFVAHSYIWGSGLDVAQSIPAPLAIPWVAVSDALEIAPVLTYASNDLWNWKLKDPQGPFELENLETLSTMTGTKDEDWFDIVSTAIEIAAGPALQALIDAIHAVRQDNIHVVTEKLHLAHAQLNKISKLL
;
A
#
# COMPACT_ATOMS: atom_id res chain seq x y z
N MET A 1 -44.54 41.27 -57.15
CA MET A 1 -44.33 42.74 -57.06
C MET A 1 -45.29 43.27 -56.00
N LEU A 2 -44.73 43.90 -54.94
CA LEU A 2 -45.35 44.80 -53.94
C LEU A 2 -46.36 44.13 -52.96
N ALA A 3 -46.08 43.87 -51.66
CA ALA A 3 -45.66 44.71 -50.51
C ALA A 3 -46.76 45.76 -50.17
N THR A 4 -47.32 45.98 -48.97
CA THR A 4 -47.03 45.74 -47.53
C THR A 4 -48.38 45.92 -46.76
N THR A 5 -48.69 45.29 -45.62
CA THR A 5 -48.41 45.77 -44.24
C THR A 5 -49.23 44.92 -43.23
N THR A 6 -48.64 44.47 -42.12
CA THR A 6 -49.33 44.05 -40.87
C THR A 6 -48.27 44.04 -39.74
N PRO A 7 -48.63 44.16 -38.44
CA PRO A 7 -48.02 45.14 -37.55
C PRO A 7 -47.03 44.51 -36.55
N ALA A 8 -46.27 45.40 -35.92
CA ALA A 8 -45.29 45.10 -34.88
C ALA A 8 -45.88 44.31 -33.70
N ALA A 9 -45.29 43.16 -33.39
CA ALA A 9 -45.50 42.42 -32.15
C ALA A 9 -44.36 42.74 -31.18
N ALA A 10 -44.75 43.04 -29.94
CA ALA A 10 -43.94 43.53 -28.85
C ALA A 10 -42.77 42.59 -28.47
N ALA A 11 -41.63 43.20 -28.19
CA ALA A 11 -40.50 42.56 -27.54
C ALA A 11 -40.87 42.25 -26.07
N THR A 12 -41.04 40.96 -25.76
CA THR A 12 -41.01 40.47 -24.38
C THR A 12 -39.59 40.02 -24.06
N SER A 13 -38.94 40.80 -23.21
CA SER A 13 -37.69 40.49 -22.53
C SER A 13 -37.76 39.13 -21.83
N LYS A 14 -37.01 38.15 -22.33
CA LYS A 14 -36.69 36.93 -21.58
C LYS A 14 -35.69 37.30 -20.49
N GLU A 15 -36.19 37.42 -19.26
CA GLU A 15 -35.35 37.41 -18.07
C GLU A 15 -34.49 36.14 -18.08
N ALA A 16 -33.17 36.33 -18.12
CA ALA A 16 -32.22 35.27 -17.90
C ALA A 16 -32.32 34.86 -16.42
N GLN A 17 -33.04 33.78 -16.15
CA GLN A 17 -32.92 33.08 -14.87
C GLN A 17 -31.50 32.54 -14.78
N ALA A 18 -30.67 33.23 -14.01
CA ALA A 18 -29.39 32.72 -13.56
C ALA A 18 -29.66 31.42 -12.80
N HIS A 19 -29.24 30.31 -13.40
CA HIS A 19 -29.14 29.04 -12.71
C HIS A 19 -28.09 29.24 -11.60
N VAL A 20 -28.55 29.43 -10.36
CA VAL A 20 -27.68 29.40 -9.20
C VAL A 20 -27.17 27.97 -9.09
N VAL A 21 -25.98 27.73 -9.63
CA VAL A 21 -25.17 26.57 -9.28
C VAL A 21 -24.92 26.74 -7.78
N ALA A 22 -25.45 25.83 -6.96
CA ALA A 22 -25.14 25.80 -5.55
C ALA A 22 -23.60 25.75 -5.44
N ASP A 23 -23.01 26.76 -4.79
CA ASP A 23 -21.58 26.81 -4.54
C ASP A 23 -21.17 25.47 -3.94
N ALA A 24 -20.23 24.79 -4.60
CA ALA A 24 -19.54 23.68 -3.96
C ALA A 24 -19.00 24.20 -2.62
N PRO A 25 -19.08 23.42 -1.53
CA PRO A 25 -18.58 23.86 -0.25
C PRO A 25 -17.14 24.37 -0.43
N GLY A 26 -16.88 25.64 -0.10
CA GLY A 26 -15.53 26.22 -0.24
C GLY A 26 -14.51 25.34 0.47
N ALA A 27 -13.26 25.28 0.01
CA ALA A 27 -12.23 24.38 0.54
C ALA A 27 -12.05 24.44 2.09
N ASP A 28 -12.48 25.53 2.71
CA ASP A 28 -12.50 25.74 4.17
C ASP A 28 -13.57 24.93 4.92
N SER A 29 -14.55 24.35 4.22
CA SER A 29 -15.71 23.66 4.81
C SER A 29 -15.58 22.13 4.86
N LEU A 30 -14.64 21.53 4.14
CA LEU A 30 -14.38 20.10 4.21
C LEU A 30 -13.63 19.75 5.52
N PRO A 31 -13.89 18.63 6.19
CA PRO A 31 -13.07 18.22 7.33
C PRO A 31 -11.61 17.98 6.88
N ILE A 32 -10.64 18.37 7.71
CA ILE A 32 -9.23 18.00 7.49
C ILE A 32 -9.09 16.53 7.92
N PRO A 33 -8.47 15.67 7.10
CA PRO A 33 -8.35 14.26 7.42
C PRO A 33 -7.41 14.03 8.62
N VAL A 34 -7.77 13.07 9.45
CA VAL A 34 -6.91 12.46 10.48
C VAL A 34 -6.23 11.27 9.81
N LEU A 35 -4.90 11.17 9.89
CA LEU A 35 -4.13 10.17 9.13
C LEU A 35 -4.51 8.74 9.54
N GLU A 36 -4.73 8.53 10.82
CA GLU A 36 -5.01 7.24 11.43
C GLU A 36 -6.37 6.66 10.99
N ASP A 37 -7.33 7.50 10.58
CA ASP A 37 -8.60 7.05 10.00
C ASP A 37 -8.41 6.34 8.64
N TYR A 38 -7.22 6.47 8.05
CA TYR A 38 -6.83 5.87 6.77
C TYR A 38 -5.68 4.85 6.92
N ASP A 39 -5.43 4.36 8.14
CA ASP A 39 -4.30 3.47 8.47
C ASP A 39 -2.92 4.08 8.11
N ILE A 40 -2.79 5.41 8.19
CA ILE A 40 -1.53 6.13 7.98
C ILE A 40 -0.98 6.57 9.33
N SER A 41 0.25 6.16 9.65
CA SER A 41 0.95 6.59 10.86
C SER A 41 1.54 7.99 10.70
N PRO A 42 1.34 8.90 11.67
CA PRO A 42 2.07 10.16 11.75
C PRO A 42 3.59 9.99 11.89
N LEU A 43 4.05 8.80 12.30
CA LEU A 43 5.47 8.50 12.54
C LEU A 43 6.10 7.73 11.39
N THR A 44 5.39 6.75 10.83
CA THR A 44 5.95 5.79 9.85
C THR A 44 5.23 5.83 8.50
N GLY A 45 4.31 6.79 8.30
CA GLY A 45 3.60 6.96 7.04
C GLY A 45 2.72 5.77 6.74
N PHE A 46 2.83 5.20 5.53
CA PHE A 46 2.07 4.01 5.15
C PHE A 46 2.65 2.70 5.71
N VAL A 47 3.83 2.73 6.33
CA VAL A 47 4.38 1.58 7.05
C VAL A 47 3.63 1.44 8.37
N PRO A 48 3.06 0.26 8.68
CA PRO A 48 2.34 0.09 9.94
C PRO A 48 3.25 0.26 11.17
N ASP A 49 2.73 0.84 12.26
CA ASP A 49 3.50 1.08 13.50
C ASP A 49 4.01 -0.22 14.14
N ASP A 50 3.18 -1.26 14.17
CA ASP A 50 3.61 -2.58 14.63
C ASP A 50 4.34 -3.34 13.52
N GLN A 51 5.40 -4.06 13.93
CA GLN A 51 6.11 -4.99 13.08
C GLN A 51 5.15 -5.98 12.41
N PRO A 52 5.30 -6.22 11.09
CA PRO A 52 4.59 -7.29 10.41
C PRO A 52 4.81 -8.64 11.09
N LEU A 53 3.79 -9.49 11.04
CA LEU A 53 3.84 -10.80 11.65
C LEU A 53 4.86 -11.67 10.91
N SER A 54 5.92 -12.09 11.61
CA SER A 54 7.00 -12.89 11.01
C SER A 54 6.58 -14.32 10.66
N ARG A 55 5.58 -14.86 11.37
CA ARG A 55 5.06 -16.21 11.14
C ARG A 55 3.61 -16.35 11.60
N LEU A 56 2.79 -17.03 10.82
CA LEU A 56 1.46 -17.47 11.21
C LEU A 56 1.55 -18.45 12.39
N PRO A 57 0.84 -18.20 13.51
CA PRO A 57 0.93 -19.06 14.69
C PRO A 57 0.21 -20.40 14.53
N GLN A 58 -0.71 -20.53 13.56
CA GLN A 58 -1.50 -21.73 13.38
C GLN A 58 -0.71 -22.80 12.63
N SER A 59 -0.58 -23.99 13.22
CA SER A 59 0.05 -25.14 12.56
C SER A 59 -0.66 -25.57 11.27
N TYR A 60 -1.93 -25.17 11.12
CA TYR A 60 -2.72 -25.39 9.92
C TYR A 60 -2.09 -24.78 8.65
N TYR A 61 -1.36 -23.66 8.78
CA TYR A 61 -0.72 -22.97 7.66
C TYR A 61 0.76 -23.31 7.48
N LEU A 62 1.27 -24.35 8.16
CA LEU A 62 2.67 -24.79 8.03
C LEU A 62 3.13 -25.02 6.59
N PRO A 63 2.32 -25.60 5.66
CA PRO A 63 2.76 -25.77 4.28
C PRO A 63 3.21 -24.47 3.60
N TRP A 64 2.57 -23.34 3.92
CA TRP A 64 2.93 -22.03 3.38
C TRP A 64 4.22 -21.50 4.02
N GLU A 65 4.29 -21.53 5.36
CA GLU A 65 5.45 -21.03 6.10
C GLU A 65 6.72 -21.84 5.83
N GLU A 66 6.65 -23.18 5.80
CA GLU A 66 7.82 -24.02 5.49
C GLU A 66 8.30 -23.87 4.03
N THR A 67 7.42 -23.42 3.14
CA THR A 67 7.81 -23.15 1.75
C THR A 67 8.49 -21.80 1.64
N ILE A 68 8.01 -20.76 2.35
CA ILE A 68 8.69 -19.46 2.34
C ILE A 68 10.06 -19.53 2.99
N ASP A 69 10.19 -20.30 4.08
CA ASP A 69 11.47 -20.48 4.80
C ASP A 69 12.58 -21.03 3.89
N GLN A 70 12.18 -21.72 2.81
CA GLN A 70 13.08 -22.41 1.88
C GLN A 70 12.91 -21.90 0.44
N LEU A 71 12.23 -20.76 0.23
CA LEU A 71 11.78 -20.33 -1.09
C LEU A 71 12.94 -20.24 -2.10
N ASN A 72 14.01 -19.54 -1.72
CA ASN A 72 15.21 -19.35 -2.55
C ASN A 72 15.81 -20.69 -2.98
N HIS A 73 15.99 -21.62 -2.04
CA HIS A 73 16.50 -22.97 -2.31
C HIS A 73 15.57 -23.75 -3.27
N LEU A 74 14.25 -23.68 -3.05
CA LEU A 74 13.28 -24.35 -3.91
C LEU A 74 13.27 -23.79 -5.33
N ILE A 75 13.51 -22.48 -5.49
CA ILE A 75 13.64 -21.82 -6.79
C ILE A 75 14.92 -22.28 -7.47
N ASP A 76 16.07 -22.18 -6.80
CA ASP A 76 17.39 -22.52 -7.37
C ASP A 76 17.45 -23.99 -7.83
N HIS A 77 16.84 -24.89 -7.06
CA HIS A 77 16.80 -26.32 -7.38
C HIS A 77 15.62 -26.74 -8.25
N ARG A 78 14.79 -25.81 -8.75
CA ARG A 78 13.60 -26.09 -9.59
C ARG A 78 12.59 -27.03 -8.92
N GLN A 79 12.50 -26.98 -7.60
CA GLN A 79 11.63 -27.84 -6.78
C GLN A 79 10.35 -27.15 -6.32
N LEU A 80 10.26 -25.82 -6.46
CA LEU A 80 9.11 -25.04 -5.99
C LEU A 80 7.79 -25.54 -6.55
N ARG A 81 7.67 -25.70 -7.88
CA ARG A 81 6.41 -26.13 -8.51
C ARG A 81 5.96 -27.49 -7.98
N THR A 82 6.87 -28.47 -7.96
CA THR A 82 6.60 -29.80 -7.41
C THR A 82 6.11 -29.78 -5.97
N LYS A 83 6.69 -28.91 -5.12
CA LYS A 83 6.28 -28.77 -3.72
C LYS A 83 4.89 -28.11 -3.58
N VAL A 84 4.63 -27.05 -4.33
CA VAL A 84 3.36 -26.33 -4.31
C VAL A 84 2.22 -27.17 -4.89
N ASP A 85 2.47 -27.94 -5.95
CA ASP A 85 1.47 -28.82 -6.57
C ASP A 85 0.97 -29.92 -5.60
N GLN A 86 1.76 -30.23 -4.57
CA GLN A 86 1.43 -31.21 -3.52
C GLN A 86 0.80 -30.59 -2.27
N TRP A 87 0.65 -29.26 -2.22
CA TRP A 87 0.01 -28.62 -1.09
C TRP A 87 -1.46 -29.07 -0.94
N PRO A 88 -1.96 -29.20 0.29
CA PRO A 88 -3.40 -29.23 0.51
C PRO A 88 -4.01 -27.86 0.14
N VAL A 89 -5.25 -27.87 -0.34
CA VAL A 89 -6.04 -26.63 -0.41
C VAL A 89 -6.43 -26.25 1.03
N LEU A 90 -5.90 -25.12 1.50
CA LEU A 90 -6.16 -24.62 2.86
C LEU A 90 -7.17 -23.46 2.82
N GLU A 91 -8.09 -23.45 3.78
CA GLU A 91 -9.06 -22.37 3.95
C GLU A 91 -8.50 -21.26 4.85
N ILE A 92 -8.98 -20.03 4.69
CA ILE A 92 -8.44 -18.87 5.42
C ILE A 92 -9.14 -18.60 6.76
N GLY A 93 -10.07 -19.45 7.18
CA GLY A 93 -10.96 -19.21 8.33
C GLY A 93 -10.26 -19.08 9.68
N GLN A 94 -9.01 -19.54 9.81
CA GLN A 94 -8.21 -19.37 11.04
C GLN A 94 -7.36 -18.08 11.04
N LEU A 95 -7.39 -17.27 9.97
CA LEU A 95 -6.74 -15.95 9.91
C LEU A 95 -7.69 -14.88 10.50
N THR A 96 -7.64 -14.74 11.82
CA THR A 96 -8.60 -13.94 12.59
C THR A 96 -8.21 -12.46 12.71
N THR A 97 -6.95 -12.10 12.44
CA THR A 97 -6.47 -10.72 12.54
C THR A 97 -6.01 -10.18 11.19
N LEU A 98 -6.02 -8.84 11.05
CA LEU A 98 -5.50 -8.16 9.86
C LEU A 98 -4.05 -8.57 9.58
N ARG A 99 -3.19 -8.62 10.61
CA ARG A 99 -1.78 -9.02 10.48
C ARG A 99 -1.59 -10.45 9.99
N GLN A 100 -2.46 -11.37 10.41
CA GLN A 100 -2.46 -12.74 9.90
C GLN A 100 -2.87 -12.79 8.42
N ARG A 101 -3.87 -12.01 8.00
CA ARG A 101 -4.27 -11.92 6.60
C ARG A 101 -3.19 -11.28 5.73
N GLN A 102 -2.60 -10.17 6.16
CA GLN A 102 -1.47 -9.51 5.48
C GLN A 102 -0.30 -10.47 5.31
N ARG A 103 0.09 -11.20 6.37
CA ARG A 103 1.16 -12.21 6.28
C ARG A 103 0.83 -13.31 5.28
N ALA A 104 -0.37 -13.89 5.35
CA ALA A 104 -0.79 -14.91 4.39
C ALA A 104 -0.81 -14.40 2.95
N TYR A 105 -1.28 -13.17 2.73
CA TYR A 105 -1.27 -12.51 1.42
C TYR A 105 0.16 -12.38 0.89
N THR A 106 1.09 -11.86 1.70
CA THR A 106 2.50 -11.70 1.34
C THR A 106 3.11 -13.06 0.98
N LEU A 107 2.96 -14.06 1.84
CA LEU A 107 3.46 -15.42 1.62
C LEU A 107 2.99 -16.02 0.29
N LEU A 108 1.68 -16.02 0.08
CA LEU A 108 1.07 -16.59 -1.11
C LEU A 108 1.46 -15.80 -2.37
N GLY A 109 1.58 -14.48 -2.26
CA GLY A 109 2.06 -13.60 -3.33
C GLY A 109 3.50 -13.93 -3.77
N PHE A 110 4.42 -14.04 -2.81
CA PHE A 110 5.82 -14.43 -3.07
C PHE A 110 5.91 -15.81 -3.73
N VAL A 111 5.17 -16.79 -3.20
CA VAL A 111 5.17 -18.15 -3.76
C VAL A 111 4.54 -18.17 -5.16
N ALA A 112 3.44 -17.43 -5.40
CA ALA A 112 2.79 -17.36 -6.70
C ALA A 112 3.67 -16.72 -7.78
N HIS A 113 4.33 -15.61 -7.47
CA HIS A 113 5.24 -14.96 -8.43
C HIS A 113 6.44 -15.84 -8.72
N SER A 114 6.98 -16.49 -7.69
CA SER A 114 8.05 -17.48 -7.85
C SER A 114 7.60 -18.72 -8.62
N TYR A 115 6.35 -19.16 -8.49
CA TYR A 115 5.81 -20.30 -9.24
C TYR A 115 5.67 -19.96 -10.74
N ILE A 116 5.16 -18.76 -11.05
CA ILE A 116 4.95 -18.29 -12.43
C ILE A 116 6.29 -18.07 -13.13
N TRP A 117 7.18 -17.28 -12.51
CA TRP A 117 8.39 -16.75 -13.15
C TRP A 117 9.68 -17.50 -12.79
N GLY A 118 9.66 -18.37 -11.79
CA GLY A 118 10.86 -18.90 -11.18
C GLY A 118 11.72 -19.84 -12.04
N SER A 119 12.98 -19.93 -11.62
CA SER A 119 13.91 -21.06 -11.83
C SER A 119 14.41 -21.34 -13.25
N GLY A 120 14.28 -20.41 -14.20
CA GLY A 120 14.69 -20.66 -15.58
C GLY A 120 13.94 -21.85 -16.21
N LEU A 121 12.68 -22.01 -15.81
CA LEU A 121 11.68 -22.84 -16.46
C LEU A 121 10.82 -21.95 -17.37
N ASP A 122 10.02 -22.56 -18.25
CA ASP A 122 9.00 -21.81 -18.99
C ASP A 122 7.97 -21.19 -18.04
N VAL A 123 7.50 -20.00 -18.40
CA VAL A 123 6.50 -19.23 -17.64
C VAL A 123 5.24 -20.08 -17.44
N ALA A 124 4.85 -20.30 -16.18
CA ALA A 124 3.64 -21.06 -15.91
C ALA A 124 2.40 -20.30 -16.39
N GLN A 125 1.54 -20.97 -17.16
CA GLN A 125 0.31 -20.36 -17.70
C GLN A 125 -0.89 -20.49 -16.73
N SER A 126 -0.72 -21.25 -15.64
CA SER A 126 -1.76 -21.47 -14.63
C SER A 126 -1.13 -21.69 -13.26
N ILE A 127 -1.78 -21.17 -12.22
CA ILE A 127 -1.44 -21.43 -10.81
C ILE A 127 -2.30 -22.61 -10.32
N PRO A 128 -1.73 -23.59 -9.59
CA PRO A 128 -2.49 -24.74 -9.09
C PRO A 128 -3.48 -24.32 -7.99
N ALA A 129 -4.59 -25.05 -7.88
CA ALA A 129 -5.67 -24.75 -6.93
C ALA A 129 -5.23 -24.59 -5.47
N PRO A 130 -4.29 -25.40 -4.92
CA PRO A 130 -3.79 -25.22 -3.55
C PRO A 130 -3.13 -23.87 -3.25
N LEU A 131 -2.68 -23.15 -4.28
CA LEU A 131 -2.13 -21.80 -4.15
C LEU A 131 -3.14 -20.74 -4.59
N ALA A 132 -3.81 -20.94 -5.72
CA ALA A 132 -4.73 -19.95 -6.28
C ALA A 132 -5.95 -19.68 -5.38
N ILE A 133 -6.60 -20.73 -4.85
CA ILE A 133 -7.82 -20.60 -4.04
C ILE A 133 -7.56 -19.79 -2.76
N PRO A 134 -6.60 -20.15 -1.89
CA PRO A 134 -6.34 -19.36 -0.69
C PRO A 134 -5.85 -17.95 -1.00
N TRP A 135 -5.06 -17.77 -2.06
CA TRP A 135 -4.56 -16.44 -2.40
C TRP A 135 -5.69 -15.49 -2.78
N VAL A 136 -6.61 -15.94 -3.65
CA VAL A 136 -7.83 -15.18 -3.98
C VAL A 136 -8.68 -14.93 -2.74
N ALA A 137 -8.86 -15.93 -1.86
CA ALA A 137 -9.66 -15.76 -0.65
C ALA A 137 -9.07 -14.71 0.31
N VAL A 138 -7.75 -14.70 0.52
CA VAL A 138 -7.10 -13.68 1.35
C VAL A 138 -7.16 -12.30 0.68
N SER A 139 -6.94 -12.25 -0.64
CA SER A 139 -7.08 -11.04 -1.46
C SER A 139 -8.45 -10.40 -1.33
N ASP A 140 -9.52 -11.18 -1.48
CA ASP A 140 -10.89 -10.70 -1.30
C ASP A 140 -11.13 -10.20 0.13
N ALA A 141 -10.59 -10.90 1.13
CA ALA A 141 -10.72 -10.53 2.54
C ALA A 141 -9.92 -9.27 2.95
N LEU A 142 -8.98 -8.83 2.12
CA LEU A 142 -8.22 -7.59 2.25
C LEU A 142 -8.66 -6.51 1.26
N GLU A 143 -9.60 -6.82 0.36
CA GLU A 143 -10.05 -5.94 -0.72
C GLU A 143 -8.92 -5.52 -1.69
N ILE A 144 -7.96 -6.41 -1.94
CA ILE A 144 -6.80 -6.19 -2.82
C ILE A 144 -6.73 -7.31 -3.87
N ALA A 145 -6.39 -6.98 -5.11
CA ALA A 145 -6.23 -7.97 -6.17
C ALA A 145 -5.15 -9.02 -5.85
N PRO A 146 -5.27 -10.29 -6.27
CA PRO A 146 -4.25 -11.33 -6.07
C PRO A 146 -3.04 -11.11 -6.98
N VAL A 147 -2.22 -10.14 -6.61
CA VAL A 147 -0.95 -9.78 -7.25
C VAL A 147 0.04 -9.33 -6.17
N LEU A 148 1.34 -9.49 -6.38
CA LEU A 148 2.32 -8.97 -5.43
C LEU A 148 2.28 -7.44 -5.54
N THR A 149 1.90 -6.78 -4.45
CA THR A 149 1.78 -5.32 -4.37
C THR A 149 2.93 -4.74 -3.58
N TYR A 150 3.16 -3.44 -3.74
CA TYR A 150 4.09 -2.69 -2.89
C TYR A 150 3.82 -2.88 -1.39
N ALA A 151 2.54 -2.90 -0.99
CA ALA A 151 2.18 -3.16 0.40
C ALA A 151 2.71 -4.51 0.90
N SER A 152 2.55 -5.57 0.11
CA SER A 152 3.00 -6.91 0.48
C SER A 152 4.50 -7.14 0.32
N ASN A 153 5.13 -6.49 -0.64
CA ASN A 153 6.54 -6.64 -0.97
C ASN A 153 7.43 -5.84 -0.01
N ASP A 154 6.94 -4.68 0.43
CA ASP A 154 7.70 -3.70 1.22
C ASP A 154 7.04 -3.48 2.60
N LEU A 155 5.87 -2.84 2.65
CA LEU A 155 5.25 -2.34 3.88
C LEU A 155 4.93 -3.44 4.93
N TRP A 156 4.66 -4.66 4.47
CA TRP A 156 4.36 -5.83 5.30
C TRP A 156 5.48 -6.87 5.33
N ASN A 157 6.65 -6.56 4.79
CA ASN A 157 7.77 -7.49 4.61
C ASN A 157 9.06 -7.01 5.30
N TRP A 158 8.96 -6.46 6.50
CA TRP A 158 10.14 -5.98 7.24
C TRP A 158 10.12 -6.44 8.69
N LYS A 159 11.31 -6.44 9.31
CA LYS A 159 11.51 -6.57 10.75
C LYS A 159 12.74 -5.78 11.18
N LEU A 160 12.86 -5.54 12.48
CA LEU A 160 14.11 -5.03 13.05
C LEU A 160 15.10 -6.18 13.28
N LYS A 161 16.36 -5.97 12.90
CA LYS A 161 17.49 -6.86 13.21
C LYS A 161 17.71 -6.94 14.72
N ASP A 162 17.77 -5.78 15.37
CA ASP A 162 17.69 -5.62 16.82
C ASP A 162 16.31 -5.07 17.21
N PRO A 163 15.44 -5.88 17.84
CA PRO A 163 14.12 -5.45 18.30
C PRO A 163 14.13 -4.30 19.32
N GLN A 164 15.28 -4.02 19.96
CA GLN A 164 15.45 -2.90 20.89
C GLN A 164 16.19 -1.71 20.24
N GLY A 165 16.63 -1.86 18.99
CA GLY A 165 17.34 -0.84 18.25
C GLY A 165 16.42 0.22 17.64
N PRO A 166 17.01 1.28 17.05
CA PRO A 166 16.24 2.34 16.40
C PRO A 166 15.56 1.83 15.13
N PHE A 167 14.48 2.50 14.74
CA PHE A 167 13.78 2.25 13.49
C PHE A 167 14.49 3.01 12.34
N GLU A 168 15.68 2.54 11.99
CA GLU A 168 16.57 3.11 10.97
C GLU A 168 16.93 2.06 9.91
N LEU A 169 17.29 2.52 8.71
CA LEU A 169 17.60 1.67 7.55
C LEU A 169 18.56 0.52 7.88
N GLU A 170 19.63 0.82 8.62
CA GLU A 170 20.66 -0.14 8.99
C GLU A 170 20.13 -1.25 9.92
N ASN A 171 19.08 -0.96 10.70
CA ASN A 171 18.44 -1.91 11.60
C ASN A 171 17.25 -2.64 10.96
N LEU A 172 16.93 -2.37 9.69
CA LEU A 172 15.86 -3.05 8.97
C LEU A 172 16.37 -4.19 8.10
N GLU A 173 15.59 -5.26 8.03
CA GLU A 173 15.76 -6.39 7.13
C GLU A 173 14.41 -6.94 6.67
N THR A 174 14.37 -7.55 5.49
CA THR A 174 13.18 -8.20 4.96
C THR A 174 12.77 -9.43 5.77
N LEU A 175 11.47 -9.75 5.77
CA LEU A 175 10.97 -11.02 6.33
C LEU A 175 11.11 -12.17 5.33
N SER A 176 10.97 -11.90 4.03
CA SER A 176 10.95 -12.90 2.97
C SER A 176 11.52 -12.31 1.68
N THR A 177 12.24 -13.14 0.94
CA THR A 177 12.88 -12.81 -0.34
C THR A 177 12.65 -13.95 -1.34
N MET A 178 12.67 -13.65 -2.64
CA MET A 178 12.58 -14.64 -3.72
C MET A 178 13.96 -15.09 -4.23
N THR A 179 14.95 -14.21 -4.16
CA THR A 179 16.33 -14.47 -4.61
C THR A 179 17.27 -14.74 -3.43
N GLY A 180 16.95 -14.24 -2.24
CA GLY A 180 17.82 -14.32 -1.07
C GLY A 180 19.09 -13.48 -1.18
N THR A 181 19.17 -12.61 -2.18
CA THR A 181 20.31 -11.72 -2.38
C THR A 181 20.22 -10.51 -1.46
N LYS A 182 21.38 -9.94 -1.14
CA LYS A 182 21.44 -8.67 -0.40
C LYS A 182 20.86 -7.51 -1.21
N ASP A 183 20.95 -7.58 -2.54
CA ASP A 183 20.44 -6.54 -3.42
C ASP A 183 18.91 -6.48 -3.38
N GLU A 184 18.23 -7.63 -3.33
CA GLU A 184 16.77 -7.70 -3.13
C GLU A 184 16.36 -7.19 -1.74
N ASP A 185 17.02 -7.67 -0.68
CA ASP A 185 16.75 -7.19 0.69
C ASP A 185 16.88 -5.66 0.79
N TRP A 186 17.94 -5.11 0.18
CA TRP A 186 18.19 -3.67 0.17
C TRP A 186 17.16 -2.90 -0.68
N PHE A 187 16.74 -3.46 -1.82
CA PHE A 187 15.73 -2.85 -2.68
C PHE A 187 14.40 -2.64 -1.94
N ASP A 188 13.95 -3.65 -1.19
CA ASP A 188 12.68 -3.59 -0.43
C ASP A 188 12.80 -2.71 0.83
N ILE A 189 13.92 -2.83 1.56
CA ILE A 189 14.10 -2.10 2.83
C ILE A 189 14.39 -0.61 2.64
N VAL A 190 15.07 -0.20 1.56
CA VAL A 190 15.22 1.23 1.24
C VAL A 190 13.86 1.87 0.97
N SER A 191 12.99 1.19 0.22
CA SER A 191 11.62 1.63 -0.04
C SER A 191 10.82 1.80 1.26
N THR A 192 10.91 0.82 2.16
CA THR A 192 10.29 0.89 3.49
C THR A 192 10.84 2.07 4.32
N ALA A 193 12.15 2.29 4.32
CA ALA A 193 12.79 3.40 5.03
C ALA A 193 12.37 4.78 4.50
N ILE A 194 12.16 4.91 3.19
CA ILE A 194 11.63 6.12 2.56
C ILE A 194 10.23 6.44 3.08
N GLU A 195 9.35 5.45 3.13
CA GLU A 195 7.97 5.61 3.63
C GLU A 195 7.96 6.01 5.12
N ILE A 196 8.82 5.41 5.93
CA ILE A 196 8.99 5.80 7.34
C ILE A 196 9.43 7.25 7.46
N ALA A 197 10.44 7.66 6.69
CA ALA A 197 10.93 9.03 6.70
C ALA A 197 9.87 10.05 6.22
N ALA A 198 8.89 9.61 5.42
CA ALA A 198 7.79 10.42 4.94
C ALA A 198 6.67 10.66 5.98
N GLY A 199 6.51 9.76 6.96
CA GLY A 199 5.46 9.87 7.99
C GLY A 199 5.35 11.24 8.65
N PRO A 200 6.44 11.77 9.25
CA PRO A 200 6.40 13.09 9.89
C PRO A 200 6.16 14.24 8.91
N ALA A 201 6.48 14.04 7.61
CA ALA A 201 6.20 15.03 6.57
C ALA A 201 4.70 15.10 6.27
N LEU A 202 4.02 13.95 6.19
CA LEU A 202 2.57 13.87 6.01
C LEU A 202 1.84 14.58 7.15
N GLN A 203 2.21 14.28 8.39
CA GLN A 203 1.61 14.94 9.56
C GLN A 203 1.85 16.46 9.53
N ALA A 204 3.06 16.90 9.15
CA ALA A 204 3.35 18.33 9.05
C ALA A 204 2.47 19.03 8.00
N LEU A 205 2.19 18.38 6.87
CA LEU A 205 1.32 18.93 5.84
C LEU A 205 -0.13 19.03 6.33
N ILE A 206 -0.64 18.04 7.08
CA ILE A 206 -1.96 18.11 7.73
C ILE A 206 -2.03 19.28 8.73
N ASP A 207 -1.03 19.41 9.60
CA ASP A 207 -0.91 20.51 10.56
C ASP A 207 -0.86 21.87 9.86
N ALA A 208 -0.18 21.97 8.71
CA ALA A 208 -0.12 23.19 7.91
C ALA A 208 -1.51 23.58 7.37
N ILE A 209 -2.32 22.61 6.92
CA ILE A 209 -3.70 22.87 6.47
C ILE A 209 -4.56 23.39 7.64
N HIS A 210 -4.40 22.83 8.85
CA HIS A 210 -5.06 23.35 10.05
C HIS A 210 -4.65 24.81 10.32
N ALA A 211 -3.36 25.12 10.22
CA ALA A 211 -2.83 26.46 10.47
C ALA A 211 -3.31 27.48 9.43
N VAL A 212 -3.47 27.09 8.16
CA VAL A 212 -4.06 27.93 7.11
C VAL A 212 -5.47 28.36 7.50
N ARG A 213 -6.32 27.43 7.98
CA ARG A 213 -7.70 27.76 8.40
C ARG A 213 -7.77 28.65 9.64
N GLN A 214 -6.69 28.71 10.41
CA GLN A 214 -6.56 29.56 11.59
C GLN A 214 -5.84 30.89 11.28
N ASP A 215 -5.53 31.15 10.01
CA ASP A 215 -4.74 32.30 9.55
C ASP A 215 -3.39 32.44 10.29
N ASN A 216 -2.78 31.31 10.66
CA ASN A 216 -1.55 31.26 11.43
C ASN A 216 -0.34 31.00 10.53
N ILE A 217 0.11 32.05 9.83
CA ILE A 217 1.23 31.97 8.89
C ILE A 217 2.54 31.47 9.50
N HIS A 218 2.76 31.74 10.80
CA HIS A 218 3.95 31.28 11.51
C HIS A 218 4.00 29.76 11.59
N VAL A 219 2.89 29.13 11.99
CA VAL A 219 2.79 27.66 12.05
C VAL A 219 2.83 27.05 10.65
N VAL A 220 2.17 27.66 9.66
CA VAL A 220 2.29 27.20 8.25
C VAL A 220 3.76 27.13 7.82
N THR A 221 4.51 28.20 8.06
CA THR A 221 5.94 28.28 7.68
C THR A 221 6.76 27.23 8.42
N GLU A 222 6.55 27.06 9.73
CA GLU A 222 7.22 26.05 10.54
C GLU A 222 6.98 24.62 10.00
N LYS A 223 5.72 24.28 9.72
CA LYS A 223 5.34 22.94 9.25
C LYS A 223 5.84 22.64 7.85
N LEU A 224 5.85 23.64 6.95
CA LEU A 224 6.46 23.48 5.63
C LEU A 224 7.98 23.30 5.71
N HIS A 225 8.67 23.98 6.64
CA HIS A 225 10.09 23.72 6.89
C HIS A 225 10.33 22.30 7.43
N LEU A 226 9.46 21.80 8.31
CA LEU A 226 9.55 20.43 8.80
C LEU A 226 9.36 19.42 7.67
N ALA A 227 8.32 19.58 6.84
CA ALA A 227 8.09 18.72 5.69
C ALA A 227 9.28 18.74 4.72
N HIS A 228 9.82 19.93 4.41
CA HIS A 228 11.02 20.07 3.58
C HIS A 228 12.24 19.35 4.19
N ALA A 229 12.45 19.46 5.50
CA ALA A 229 13.54 18.77 6.18
C ALA A 229 13.42 17.23 6.08
N GLN A 230 12.21 16.66 6.18
CA GLN A 230 11.99 15.23 5.99
C GLN A 230 12.19 14.80 4.52
N LEU A 231 11.69 15.59 3.56
CA LEU A 231 11.93 15.34 2.13
C LEU A 231 13.44 15.34 1.80
N ASN A 232 14.21 16.24 2.41
CA ASN A 232 15.68 16.23 2.27
C ASN A 232 16.35 14.99 2.90
N LYS A 233 15.74 14.38 3.94
CA LYS A 233 16.22 13.09 4.45
C LYS A 233 15.93 11.96 3.47
N ILE A 234 14.72 11.93 2.91
CA ILE A 234 14.34 10.96 1.87
C ILE A 234 15.29 11.05 0.68
N SER A 235 15.65 12.26 0.23
CA SER A 235 16.61 12.44 -0.87
C SER A 235 18.01 11.88 -0.59
N LYS A 236 18.37 11.57 0.66
CA LYS A 236 19.65 10.93 1.01
C LYS A 236 19.55 9.39 1.04
N LEU A 237 18.33 8.84 0.99
CA LEU A 237 18.06 7.40 0.91
C LEU A 237 17.99 6.91 -0.55
N LEU A 238 17.80 7.84 -1.50
CA LEU A 238 17.84 7.62 -2.95
C LEU A 238 19.27 7.69 -3.50
#